data_AF-A0AAJ0EFA5-F1
#
_entry.id   AF-A0AAJ0EFA5-F1
#
_cell.length_a   1.000
_cell.length_b   1.000
_cell.length_c   1.000
_cell.angle_alpha   90.00
_cell.angle_beta   90.00
_cell.angle_gamma   90.00
#
_symmetry.space_group_name_H-M   'P 1'
#
loop_
_entity.id
_entity.type
_entity.pdbx_description
1 polymer ?
#
loop_
_entity_poly.entity_id
_entity_poly.type
_entity_poly.pdbx_seq_one_letter_code
_entity_poly.pdbx_strand_id
1 'polypeptide(L)'
;MTQSEGAVVKDRKRSRSKHQNGHSGSSDGSEAETASQSSKRSSRKRKGDDDAKVNGNHSKKQRRPSLSQPARDPRDTTASKSKKKSSKPKFEGVVTRSPSPVIDFDGLSRPSLGTRERLDESPEQAAIRLDKMKGAVRTILECVGEDPDRPGILDTPRRYAEAMLFLTRGYQQNVKDIVNNAIFQEGHNEMVIVKDIEIFSMCEHHLVPFTGKMHIAYIPKNQVIGLSKLPRIAEMFSRRFQIQERLTKEVAYAIMEILKPQGVAVVMESSHLCMVMRGVQKTTASTITSCVLGAFEKKEKTRNEFLSLVGLKT
;
A
#
# COMPACT_ATOMS: atom_id res chain seq x y z
N MET A 1 -16.73 23.16 -59.89
CA MET A 1 -16.38 24.41 -59.20
C MET A 1 -15.54 24.01 -57.98
N THR A 2 -14.21 23.83 -58.08
CA THR A 2 -13.14 24.85 -57.90
C THR A 2 -13.39 25.70 -56.66
N GLN A 3 -12.51 25.88 -55.66
CA GLN A 3 -11.04 25.77 -55.50
C GLN A 3 -10.74 25.99 -53.99
N SER A 4 -9.77 25.30 -53.35
CA SER A 4 -8.47 25.82 -52.82
C SER A 4 -8.54 27.17 -52.07
N GLU A 5 -7.79 27.54 -51.02
CA GLU A 5 -6.61 27.10 -50.28
C GLU A 5 -6.39 28.20 -49.21
N GLY A 6 -5.49 28.01 -48.23
CA GLY A 6 -4.79 29.17 -47.62
C GLY A 6 -4.53 29.12 -46.12
N ALA A 7 -3.40 28.51 -45.75
CA ALA A 7 -2.74 28.72 -44.47
C ALA A 7 -1.92 30.02 -44.49
N VAL A 8 -1.88 30.78 -43.38
CA VAL A 8 -0.82 31.77 -43.11
C VAL A 8 -0.43 31.75 -41.62
N VAL A 9 0.82 31.35 -41.39
CA VAL A 9 1.61 31.51 -40.16
C VAL A 9 2.16 32.94 -40.10
N LYS A 10 2.13 33.60 -38.93
CA LYS A 10 3.05 34.71 -38.61
C LYS A 10 3.47 34.70 -37.14
N ASP A 11 4.75 34.41 -36.97
CA ASP A 11 5.62 34.72 -35.83
C ASP A 11 5.54 36.18 -35.37
N ARG A 12 5.61 36.43 -34.05
CA ARG A 12 6.15 37.68 -33.48
C ARG A 12 6.69 37.50 -32.05
N LYS A 13 8.03 37.48 -32.00
CA LYS A 13 8.96 38.20 -31.10
C LYS A 13 8.85 38.08 -29.57
N ARG A 14 9.93 37.48 -29.03
CA ARG A 14 10.59 37.70 -27.73
C ARG A 14 10.49 39.11 -27.15
N SER A 15 10.27 39.19 -25.82
CA SER A 15 10.80 40.25 -24.96
C SER A 15 11.43 39.64 -23.70
N ARG A 16 12.74 39.83 -23.55
CA ARG A 16 13.51 39.66 -22.30
C ARG A 16 13.36 40.95 -21.49
N SER A 17 13.10 40.86 -20.19
CA SER A 17 13.46 41.91 -19.23
C SER A 17 14.30 41.32 -18.11
N LYS A 18 15.51 41.88 -17.97
CA LYS A 18 16.44 41.71 -16.87
C LYS A 18 15.87 42.36 -15.61
N HIS A 19 16.06 41.74 -14.44
CA HIS A 19 16.27 42.51 -13.22
C HIS A 19 17.56 42.05 -12.54
N GLN A 20 18.29 43.07 -12.08
CA GLN A 20 19.66 43.06 -11.57
C GLN A 20 19.70 42.81 -10.06
N ASN A 21 20.90 42.40 -9.65
CA ASN A 21 21.43 42.24 -8.30
C ASN A 21 21.35 43.48 -7.39
N GLY A 22 21.35 43.22 -6.08
CA GLY A 22 22.01 43.99 -5.02
C GLY A 22 22.04 43.12 -3.74
N HIS A 23 23.15 42.50 -3.32
CA HIS A 23 24.37 42.96 -2.63
C HIS A 23 24.26 43.27 -1.12
N SER A 24 25.35 42.88 -0.42
CA SER A 24 25.75 43.10 0.99
C SER A 24 25.14 42.14 2.04
N GLY A 25 25.89 41.51 2.94
CA GLY A 25 27.34 41.49 3.19
C GLY A 25 27.65 40.65 4.44
N SER A 26 28.85 40.02 4.44
CA SER A 26 29.84 39.89 5.55
C SER A 26 29.43 39.27 6.91
N SER A 27 30.25 38.56 7.70
CA SER A 27 31.65 38.08 7.63
C SER A 27 31.95 37.31 8.94
N ASP A 28 32.81 36.29 8.84
CA ASP A 28 33.90 35.86 9.76
C ASP A 28 33.74 35.54 11.26
N GLY A 29 34.52 34.52 11.66
CA GLY A 29 35.07 34.27 13.01
C GLY A 29 34.79 32.85 13.54
N SER A 30 35.60 31.79 13.32
CA SER A 30 36.96 31.45 13.82
C SER A 30 37.03 30.96 15.29
N GLU A 31 37.45 29.69 15.45
CA GLU A 31 38.31 29.10 16.53
C GLU A 31 37.75 29.11 17.98
N ALA A 32 38.07 28.22 18.92
CA ALA A 32 39.11 27.21 19.11
C ALA A 32 38.65 26.13 20.13
N GLU A 33 39.52 25.13 20.27
CA GLU A 33 39.55 23.95 21.14
C GLU A 33 39.31 24.18 22.65
N THR A 34 38.87 23.12 23.36
CA THR A 34 39.68 22.52 24.46
C THR A 34 39.07 21.20 24.97
N ALA A 35 39.98 20.26 25.25
CA ALA A 35 39.79 18.98 25.93
C ALA A 35 39.29 19.19 27.38
N SER A 36 38.82 18.24 28.20
CA SER A 36 39.18 16.85 28.44
C SER A 36 38.36 16.34 29.65
N GLN A 37 38.48 15.04 29.94
CA GLN A 37 38.32 14.36 31.23
C GLN A 37 37.02 13.58 31.51
N SER A 38 37.21 12.28 31.32
CA SER A 38 36.67 11.12 32.02
C SER A 38 36.42 11.28 33.53
N SER A 39 35.39 10.61 34.04
CA SER A 39 35.56 9.74 35.21
C SER A 39 34.51 8.62 35.27
N LYS A 40 35.02 7.41 35.48
CA LYS A 40 34.31 6.16 35.80
C LYS A 40 33.90 6.17 37.28
N ARG A 41 32.77 5.52 37.63
CA ARG A 41 32.59 4.63 38.81
C ARG A 41 31.13 4.14 38.84
N SER A 42 30.85 2.86 38.62
CA SER A 42 31.06 1.67 39.45
C SER A 42 29.77 1.24 40.16
N SER A 43 29.25 0.11 39.70
CA SER A 43 28.40 -0.87 40.37
C SER A 43 28.38 -0.85 41.90
N ARG A 44 27.19 -1.03 42.49
CA ARG A 44 27.01 -1.96 43.63
C ARG A 44 25.58 -2.48 43.72
N LYS A 45 25.52 -3.81 43.65
CA LYS A 45 24.39 -4.71 43.86
C LYS A 45 24.27 -4.95 45.36
N ARG A 46 23.09 -4.83 45.96
CA ARG A 46 22.76 -5.48 47.24
C ARG A 46 21.35 -6.03 47.18
N LYS A 47 21.26 -7.28 47.65
CA LYS A 47 20.13 -8.18 47.77
C LYS A 47 19.78 -8.22 49.26
N GLY A 48 18.50 -8.34 49.62
CA GLY A 48 18.06 -8.53 50.99
C GLY A 48 16.54 -8.51 51.07
N ASP A 49 15.97 -9.69 51.32
CA ASP A 49 14.56 -9.95 51.61
C ASP A 49 14.10 -9.21 52.87
N ASP A 50 12.80 -8.88 52.95
CA ASP A 50 11.99 -9.16 54.13
C ASP A 50 10.49 -9.03 53.81
N ASP A 51 9.75 -10.03 54.26
CA ASP A 51 8.30 -10.18 54.21
C ASP A 51 7.56 -9.18 55.10
N ALA A 52 6.51 -8.54 54.57
CA ALA A 52 5.39 -8.05 55.38
C ALA A 52 4.09 -7.96 54.55
N LYS A 53 3.03 -8.56 55.09
CA LYS A 53 1.70 -8.80 54.51
C LYS A 53 0.80 -7.53 54.46
N VAL A 54 -0.29 -7.69 53.71
CA VAL A 54 -1.60 -6.96 53.75
C VAL A 54 -1.58 -5.64 52.94
N ASN A 55 -2.40 -5.40 51.91
CA ASN A 55 -3.86 -5.55 51.84
C ASN A 55 -4.36 -5.60 50.37
N GLY A 56 -5.50 -6.24 50.15
CA GLY A 56 -6.07 -6.52 48.84
C GLY A 56 -6.56 -5.30 48.05
N ASN A 57 -6.39 -5.37 46.72
CA ASN A 57 -7.31 -4.69 45.81
C ASN A 57 -7.41 -5.49 44.49
N HIS A 58 -8.62 -5.98 44.20
CA HIS A 58 -8.92 -6.73 42.98
C HIS A 58 -8.84 -5.82 41.75
N SER A 59 -7.72 -5.85 41.02
CA SER A 59 -7.61 -5.22 39.71
C SER A 59 -8.22 -6.13 38.64
N LYS A 60 -9.29 -5.64 38.00
CA LYS A 60 -9.96 -6.26 36.84
C LYS A 60 -8.92 -6.50 35.73
N LYS A 61 -8.59 -7.78 35.48
CA LYS A 61 -7.82 -8.20 34.29
C LYS A 61 -8.56 -7.72 33.03
N GLN A 62 -8.00 -6.72 32.35
CA GLN A 62 -8.44 -6.33 31.01
C GLN A 62 -8.25 -7.54 30.08
N ARG A 63 -9.36 -8.03 29.51
CA ARG A 63 -9.35 -9.11 28.52
C ARG A 63 -8.66 -8.58 27.26
N ARG A 64 -7.56 -9.23 26.85
CA ARG A 64 -6.92 -9.01 25.55
C ARG A 64 -7.96 -9.16 24.42
N PRO A 65 -8.01 -8.26 23.42
CA PRO A 65 -8.92 -8.44 22.29
C PRO A 65 -8.57 -9.69 21.51
N SER A 66 -9.57 -10.46 21.10
CA SER A 66 -9.41 -11.64 20.24
C SER A 66 -8.98 -11.23 18.83
N LEU A 67 -8.04 -11.96 18.23
CA LEU A 67 -7.53 -11.81 16.84
C LEU A 67 -8.61 -11.88 15.73
N SER A 68 -9.87 -12.16 16.09
CA SER A 68 -11.00 -12.25 15.16
C SER A 68 -11.80 -10.95 15.02
N GLN A 69 -11.43 -9.89 15.73
CA GLN A 69 -12.01 -8.55 15.53
C GLN A 69 -10.94 -7.60 15.01
N PRO A 70 -11.21 -6.81 13.95
CA PRO A 70 -10.28 -5.79 13.51
C PRO A 70 -10.05 -4.79 14.65
N ALA A 71 -8.80 -4.39 14.86
CA ALA A 71 -8.48 -3.34 15.82
C ALA A 71 -9.22 -2.06 15.43
N ARG A 72 -10.01 -1.51 16.35
CA ARG A 72 -10.72 -0.24 16.16
C ARG A 72 -10.19 0.76 17.18
N ASP A 73 -9.85 1.95 16.73
CA ASP A 73 -9.54 3.06 17.62
C ASP A 73 -10.86 3.53 18.28
N PRO A 74 -10.93 3.73 19.59
CA PRO A 74 -12.12 4.28 20.25
C PRO A 74 -12.60 5.62 19.66
N ARG A 75 -11.70 6.38 19.02
CA ARG A 75 -12.01 7.64 18.33
C ARG A 75 -12.71 7.44 16.97
N ASP A 76 -12.70 6.23 16.41
CA ASP A 76 -13.41 5.89 15.17
C ASP A 76 -14.89 5.55 15.37
N THR A 77 -15.39 5.53 16.62
CA THR A 77 -16.79 5.19 16.90
C THR A 77 -17.60 6.42 17.31
N THR A 78 -18.64 6.77 16.53
CA THR A 78 -19.74 7.61 17.01
C THR A 78 -20.67 6.74 17.87
N ALA A 79 -21.10 7.29 19.01
CA ALA A 79 -21.72 6.52 20.07
C ALA A 79 -23.07 5.89 19.66
N SER A 80 -23.22 4.58 19.85
CA SER A 80 -24.50 3.96 20.22
C SER A 80 -24.28 2.61 20.91
N LYS A 81 -24.99 2.42 22.03
CA LYS A 81 -25.06 1.19 22.82
C LYS A 81 -26.32 0.41 22.44
N SER A 82 -26.19 -0.89 22.20
CA SER A 82 -26.89 -1.95 22.97
C SER A 82 -26.45 -3.33 22.47
N LYS A 83 -26.19 -4.26 23.41
CA LYS A 83 -25.75 -5.64 23.13
C LYS A 83 -26.95 -6.58 23.27
N LYS A 84 -27.29 -7.33 22.23
CA LYS A 84 -28.00 -8.62 22.35
C LYS A 84 -27.01 -9.77 22.17
N LYS A 85 -26.99 -10.70 23.13
CA LYS A 85 -26.21 -11.95 23.08
C LYS A 85 -26.88 -12.92 22.11
N SER A 86 -26.17 -13.37 21.08
CA SER A 86 -26.48 -14.61 20.37
C SER A 86 -25.33 -15.59 20.56
N SER A 87 -25.69 -16.85 20.81
CA SER A 87 -24.81 -18.00 21.02
C SER A 87 -24.05 -18.33 19.73
N LYS A 88 -22.72 -18.42 19.80
CA LYS A 88 -21.88 -18.90 18.68
C LYS A 88 -21.64 -20.42 18.81
N PRO A 89 -21.67 -21.18 17.72
CA PRO A 89 -21.20 -22.56 17.72
C PRO A 89 -19.67 -22.60 17.83
N LYS A 90 -19.15 -23.66 18.44
CA LYS A 90 -17.72 -23.91 18.67
C LYS A 90 -17.04 -24.19 17.31
N PHE A 91 -16.02 -23.41 16.98
CA PHE A 91 -15.10 -23.69 15.87
C PHE A 91 -13.86 -24.36 16.45
N GLU A 92 -13.65 -25.63 16.10
CA GLU A 92 -12.48 -26.41 16.46
C GLU A 92 -11.26 -26.02 15.60
N GLY A 93 -10.08 -26.03 16.25
CA GLY A 93 -8.79 -26.23 15.61
C GLY A 93 -8.28 -25.15 14.65
N VAL A 94 -7.45 -24.23 15.15
CA VAL A 94 -6.54 -23.44 14.31
C VAL A 94 -5.45 -24.37 13.80
N VAL A 95 -5.68 -24.99 12.65
CA VAL A 95 -4.60 -25.52 11.81
C VAL A 95 -3.87 -24.31 11.26
N THR A 96 -2.60 -24.13 11.63
CA THR A 96 -1.69 -23.17 11.00
C THR A 96 -1.53 -23.56 9.54
N ARG A 97 -2.42 -23.06 8.68
CA ARG A 97 -2.35 -23.29 7.24
C ARG A 97 -1.04 -22.70 6.74
N SER A 98 -0.17 -23.56 6.21
CA SER A 98 0.92 -23.17 5.29
C SER A 98 0.37 -22.12 4.32
N PRO A 99 1.14 -21.09 3.92
CA PRO A 99 0.62 -20.04 3.08
C PRO A 99 0.20 -20.67 1.76
N SER A 100 -1.11 -20.81 1.53
CA SER A 100 -1.65 -21.20 0.23
C SER A 100 -1.02 -20.32 -0.84
N PRO A 101 -0.73 -20.90 -2.02
CA PRO A 101 -0.07 -20.17 -3.10
C PRO A 101 -0.82 -18.86 -3.36
N VAL A 102 -0.06 -17.81 -3.68
CA VAL A 102 -0.66 -16.51 -3.98
C VAL A 102 -1.42 -16.58 -5.30
N ILE A 103 -0.93 -17.38 -6.25
CA ILE A 103 -1.56 -17.65 -7.53
C ILE A 103 -2.32 -18.99 -7.46
N ASP A 104 -3.63 -18.96 -7.67
CA ASP A 104 -4.49 -20.14 -7.80
C ASP A 104 -4.19 -20.90 -9.11
N PHE A 105 -4.70 -22.12 -9.25
CA PHE A 105 -4.47 -22.96 -10.43
C PHE A 105 -4.92 -22.30 -11.75
N ASP A 106 -6.02 -21.55 -11.69
CA ASP A 106 -6.60 -20.78 -12.80
C ASP A 106 -5.78 -19.52 -13.14
N GLY A 107 -4.78 -19.16 -12.33
CA GLY A 107 -3.93 -17.97 -12.51
C GLY A 107 -4.50 -16.69 -11.88
N LEU A 108 -5.72 -16.75 -11.31
CA LEU A 108 -6.21 -15.70 -10.43
C LEU A 108 -5.38 -15.70 -9.15
N SER A 109 -5.12 -14.52 -8.59
CA SER A 109 -4.36 -14.44 -7.33
C SER A 109 -5.27 -14.09 -6.18
N ARG A 110 -5.59 -15.07 -5.32
CA ARG A 110 -6.50 -14.92 -4.17
C ARG A 110 -7.78 -14.14 -4.52
N PRO A 111 -8.60 -14.67 -5.44
CA PRO A 111 -9.82 -14.00 -5.87
C PRO A 111 -10.77 -13.76 -4.70
N SER A 112 -11.51 -12.64 -4.72
CA SER A 112 -12.63 -12.44 -3.81
C SER A 112 -13.78 -13.39 -4.17
N LEU A 113 -14.72 -13.61 -3.24
CA LEU A 113 -15.83 -14.56 -3.40
C LEU A 113 -16.56 -14.41 -4.75
N GLY A 114 -16.90 -13.17 -5.14
CA GLY A 114 -17.60 -12.89 -6.40
C GLY A 114 -16.70 -12.64 -7.61
N THR A 115 -15.39 -12.87 -7.53
CA THR A 115 -14.48 -12.59 -8.66
C THR A 115 -14.80 -13.46 -9.87
N ARG A 116 -15.03 -14.77 -9.66
CA ARG A 116 -15.32 -15.71 -10.75
C ARG A 116 -16.66 -15.41 -11.40
N GLU A 117 -17.70 -15.19 -10.58
CA GLU A 117 -19.02 -14.75 -11.06
C GLU A 117 -18.95 -13.45 -11.89
N ARG A 118 -18.07 -12.51 -11.53
CA ARG A 118 -17.88 -11.27 -12.32
C ARG A 118 -17.14 -11.49 -13.63
N LEU A 119 -16.25 -12.48 -13.71
CA LEU A 119 -15.52 -12.78 -14.95
C LEU A 119 -16.45 -13.38 -16.01
N ASP A 120 -17.42 -14.18 -15.56
CA ASP A 120 -18.40 -14.85 -16.42
C ASP A 120 -19.69 -14.01 -16.62
N GLU A 121 -19.70 -12.74 -16.19
CA GLU A 121 -20.90 -11.91 -16.23
C GLU A 121 -21.25 -11.48 -17.67
N SER A 122 -22.54 -11.55 -18.02
CA SER A 122 -23.03 -10.99 -19.27
C SER A 122 -23.08 -9.46 -19.23
N PRO A 123 -23.08 -8.77 -20.39
CA PRO A 123 -23.24 -7.31 -20.43
C PRO A 123 -24.50 -6.80 -19.68
N GLU A 124 -25.60 -7.55 -19.74
CA GLU A 124 -26.84 -7.24 -19.02
C GLU A 124 -26.65 -7.37 -17.51
N GLN A 125 -25.97 -8.41 -17.04
CA GLN A 125 -25.66 -8.59 -15.62
C GLN A 125 -24.73 -7.49 -15.10
N ALA A 126 -23.72 -7.09 -15.89
CA ALA A 126 -22.84 -5.98 -15.58
C ALA A 126 -23.61 -4.65 -15.47
N ALA A 127 -24.57 -4.40 -16.35
CA ALA A 127 -25.44 -3.22 -16.32
C ALA A 127 -26.32 -3.19 -15.06
N ILE A 128 -26.96 -4.31 -14.70
CA ILE A 128 -27.76 -4.45 -13.47
C ILE A 128 -26.90 -4.15 -12.24
N ARG A 129 -25.67 -4.69 -12.20
CA ARG A 129 -24.72 -4.44 -11.10
C ARG A 129 -24.33 -2.96 -11.03
N LEU A 130 -24.10 -2.31 -12.16
CA LEU A 130 -23.77 -0.88 -12.22
C LEU A 130 -24.94 -0.02 -11.70
N ASP A 131 -26.17 -0.33 -12.10
CA ASP A 131 -27.36 0.37 -11.59
C ASP A 131 -27.56 0.18 -10.09
N LYS A 132 -27.29 -1.02 -9.57
CA LYS A 132 -27.29 -1.27 -8.12
C LYS A 132 -26.25 -0.39 -7.39
N MET A 133 -25.04 -0.26 -7.95
CA MET A 133 -24.00 0.60 -7.37
C MET A 133 -24.39 2.08 -7.41
N LYS A 134 -24.98 2.55 -8.53
CA LYS A 134 -25.52 3.91 -8.64
C LYS A 134 -26.56 4.19 -7.56
N GLY A 135 -27.51 3.28 -7.37
CA GLY A 135 -28.52 3.39 -6.31
C GLY A 135 -27.88 3.54 -4.93
N ALA A 136 -26.89 2.70 -4.60
CA ALA A 136 -26.18 2.79 -3.33
C ALA A 136 -25.45 4.13 -3.13
N VAL A 137 -24.79 4.65 -4.18
CA VAL A 137 -24.12 5.96 -4.10
C VAL A 137 -25.12 7.09 -3.92
N ARG A 138 -26.26 7.04 -4.63
CA ARG A 138 -27.35 8.01 -4.45
C ARG A 138 -27.83 8.02 -3.00
N THR A 139 -28.07 6.83 -2.41
CA THR A 139 -28.44 6.71 -0.99
C THR A 139 -27.37 7.32 -0.08
N ILE A 140 -26.07 7.13 -0.36
CA ILE A 140 -25.00 7.77 0.42
C ILE A 140 -25.11 9.30 0.36
N LEU A 141 -25.33 9.87 -0.83
CA LEU A 141 -25.50 11.32 -1.01
C LEU A 141 -26.68 11.86 -0.20
N GLU A 142 -27.84 11.20 -0.27
CA GLU A 142 -29.03 11.56 0.52
C GLU A 142 -28.75 11.48 2.02
N CYS A 143 -28.07 10.41 2.47
CA CYS A 143 -27.75 10.22 3.89
C CYS A 143 -26.74 11.24 4.44
N VAL A 144 -25.87 11.84 3.61
CA VAL A 144 -24.98 12.93 4.05
C VAL A 144 -25.63 14.32 3.96
N GLY A 145 -26.89 14.40 3.51
CA GLY A 145 -27.64 15.64 3.38
C GLY A 145 -27.39 16.41 2.08
N GLU A 146 -26.82 15.77 1.06
CA GLU A 146 -26.72 16.35 -0.28
C GLU A 146 -28.02 16.19 -1.07
N ASP A 147 -28.27 17.11 -2.02
CA ASP A 147 -29.31 16.98 -3.05
C ASP A 147 -28.74 16.21 -4.26
N PRO A 148 -29.11 14.94 -4.49
CA PRO A 148 -28.57 14.15 -5.60
C PRO A 148 -28.99 14.65 -6.98
N ASP A 149 -30.03 15.49 -7.07
CA ASP A 149 -30.59 15.96 -8.34
C ASP A 149 -30.02 17.31 -8.78
N ARG A 150 -29.14 17.93 -7.97
CA ARG A 150 -28.47 19.19 -8.35
C ARG A 150 -27.49 18.98 -9.54
N PRO A 151 -27.36 19.96 -10.46
CA PRO A 151 -26.62 19.79 -11.71
C PRO A 151 -25.17 19.27 -11.56
N GLY A 152 -24.46 19.68 -10.50
CA GLY A 152 -23.05 19.30 -10.29
C GLY A 152 -22.82 17.82 -9.95
N ILE A 153 -23.80 17.14 -9.36
CA ILE A 153 -23.65 15.75 -8.90
C ILE A 153 -24.71 14.78 -9.43
N LEU A 154 -25.58 15.24 -10.34
CA LEU A 154 -26.59 14.41 -11.00
C LEU A 154 -26.02 13.08 -11.55
N ASP A 155 -24.84 13.14 -12.17
CA ASP A 155 -24.16 11.97 -12.74
C ASP A 155 -23.07 11.38 -11.82
N THR A 156 -22.91 11.91 -10.61
CA THR A 156 -21.92 11.41 -9.63
C THR A 156 -22.14 9.95 -9.25
N PRO A 157 -23.36 9.44 -9.06
CA PRO A 157 -23.57 8.01 -8.79
C PRO A 157 -22.97 7.08 -9.84
N ARG A 158 -23.10 7.44 -11.13
CA ARG A 158 -22.52 6.66 -12.24
C ARG A 158 -21.00 6.76 -12.24
N ARG A 159 -20.47 7.99 -12.21
CA ARG A 159 -19.02 8.25 -12.21
C ARG A 159 -18.31 7.57 -11.04
N TYR A 160 -18.90 7.60 -9.84
CA TYR A 160 -18.36 6.95 -8.66
C TYR A 160 -18.35 5.43 -8.80
N ALA A 161 -19.45 4.84 -9.31
CA ALA A 161 -19.54 3.40 -9.51
C ALA A 161 -18.49 2.91 -10.52
N GLU A 162 -18.35 3.59 -11.65
CA GLU A 162 -17.32 3.30 -12.66
C GLU A 162 -15.90 3.44 -12.09
N ALA A 163 -15.64 4.52 -11.34
CA ALA A 163 -14.36 4.73 -10.67
C ALA A 163 -14.04 3.59 -9.69
N MET A 164 -15.02 3.15 -8.89
CA MET A 164 -14.82 2.05 -7.94
C MET A 164 -14.52 0.72 -8.65
N LEU A 165 -15.16 0.45 -9.79
CA LEU A 165 -14.87 -0.73 -10.60
C LEU A 165 -13.45 -0.68 -11.19
N PHE A 166 -13.01 0.49 -11.65
CA PHE A 166 -11.63 0.69 -12.09
C PHE A 166 -10.63 0.48 -10.96
N LEU A 167 -10.87 1.07 -9.78
CA LEU A 167 -10.01 0.97 -8.61
C LEU A 167 -9.94 -0.46 -8.04
N THR A 168 -10.89 -1.33 -8.38
CA THR A 168 -10.98 -2.73 -7.94
C THR A 168 -10.85 -3.75 -9.08
N ARG A 169 -10.37 -3.32 -10.26
CA ARG A 169 -10.23 -4.18 -11.45
C ARG A 169 -9.22 -5.31 -11.26
N GLY A 170 -8.26 -5.14 -10.36
CA GLY A 170 -7.18 -6.10 -10.09
C GLY A 170 -7.64 -7.44 -9.52
N TYR A 171 -8.88 -7.54 -9.03
CA TYR A 171 -9.49 -8.83 -8.68
C TYR A 171 -9.70 -9.72 -9.89
N GLN A 172 -10.03 -9.15 -11.06
CA GLN A 172 -10.38 -9.87 -12.29
C GLN A 172 -9.17 -10.12 -13.20
N GLN A 173 -7.98 -9.70 -12.77
CA GLN A 173 -6.77 -9.86 -13.57
C GLN A 173 -6.06 -11.16 -13.23
N ASN A 174 -5.54 -11.80 -14.28
CA ASN A 174 -4.75 -13.02 -14.19
C ASN A 174 -3.25 -12.67 -14.27
N VAL A 175 -2.47 -13.24 -13.36
CA VAL A 175 -1.02 -13.00 -13.34
C VAL A 175 -0.33 -13.57 -14.57
N LYS A 176 -0.76 -14.74 -15.06
CA LYS A 176 -0.17 -15.39 -16.23
C LYS A 176 -0.36 -14.51 -17.48
N ASP A 177 -1.53 -13.92 -17.64
CA ASP A 177 -1.85 -13.01 -18.75
C ASP A 177 -1.05 -11.70 -18.65
N ILE A 178 -0.84 -11.20 -17.44
CA ILE A 178 0.01 -10.02 -17.24
C ILE A 178 1.44 -10.31 -17.70
N VAL A 179 2.02 -11.43 -17.27
CA VAL A 179 3.38 -11.83 -17.63
C VAL A 179 3.48 -12.09 -19.12
N ASN A 180 2.48 -12.75 -19.71
CA ASN A 180 2.39 -13.06 -21.15
C ASN A 180 3.69 -13.65 -21.73
N ASN A 181 4.24 -14.67 -21.06
CA ASN A 181 5.49 -15.33 -21.44
C ASN A 181 6.72 -14.41 -21.64
N ALA A 182 6.70 -13.19 -21.09
CA ALA A 182 7.83 -12.25 -21.16
C ALA A 182 8.92 -12.62 -20.13
N ILE A 183 9.38 -13.87 -20.20
CA ILE A 183 10.46 -14.44 -19.39
C ILE A 183 11.55 -14.88 -20.36
N PHE A 184 12.76 -14.40 -20.15
CA PHE A 184 13.90 -14.58 -21.05
C PHE A 184 15.06 -15.26 -20.32
N GLN A 185 15.87 -16.02 -21.05
CA GLN A 185 17.09 -16.61 -20.51
C GLN A 185 18.28 -15.77 -20.95
N GLU A 186 18.82 -14.96 -20.04
CA GLU A 186 19.94 -14.05 -20.35
C GLU A 186 21.23 -14.41 -19.60
N GLY A 187 21.25 -15.51 -18.84
CA GLY A 187 22.43 -15.90 -18.02
C GLY A 187 22.81 -14.88 -16.94
N HIS A 188 22.00 -13.84 -16.75
CA HIS A 188 22.19 -12.81 -15.74
C HIS A 188 21.83 -13.38 -14.36
N ASN A 189 22.73 -13.23 -13.39
CA ASN A 189 22.56 -13.74 -12.02
C ASN A 189 22.84 -12.66 -10.96
N GLU A 190 22.86 -11.39 -11.35
CA GLU A 190 23.02 -10.25 -10.45
C GLU A 190 21.66 -9.63 -10.09
N MET A 191 21.67 -8.72 -9.12
CA MET A 191 20.45 -8.08 -8.62
C MET A 191 19.84 -7.17 -9.68
N VAL A 192 18.56 -7.39 -10.00
CA VAL A 192 17.76 -6.51 -10.84
C VAL A 192 16.80 -5.73 -9.96
N ILE A 193 16.76 -4.39 -10.11
CA ILE A 193 15.91 -3.50 -9.32
C ILE A 193 15.04 -2.64 -10.25
N VAL A 194 13.73 -2.61 -9.98
CA VAL A 194 12.81 -1.59 -10.49
C VAL A 194 12.30 -0.80 -9.31
N LYS A 195 12.75 0.46 -9.21
CA LYS A 195 12.42 1.36 -8.09
C LYS A 195 11.47 2.48 -8.53
N ASP A 196 10.87 3.14 -7.55
CA ASP A 196 9.98 4.29 -7.74
C ASP A 196 8.71 3.94 -8.55
N ILE A 197 8.19 2.72 -8.38
CA ILE A 197 6.91 2.32 -8.99
C ILE A 197 5.79 3.00 -8.22
N GLU A 198 5.08 3.93 -8.85
CA GLU A 198 3.93 4.58 -8.24
C GLU A 198 2.78 3.60 -8.04
N ILE A 199 2.22 3.59 -6.83
CA ILE A 199 1.14 2.70 -6.43
C ILE A 199 -0.03 3.52 -5.88
N PHE A 200 -1.23 3.18 -6.36
CA PHE A 200 -2.50 3.69 -5.89
C PHE A 200 -3.36 2.51 -5.47
N SER A 201 -3.78 2.47 -4.20
CA SER A 201 -4.58 1.38 -3.66
C SER A 201 -5.67 1.91 -2.74
N MET A 202 -6.65 1.07 -2.41
CA MET A 202 -7.77 1.42 -1.54
C MET A 202 -7.64 0.71 -0.19
N CYS A 203 -7.68 1.46 0.92
CA CYS A 203 -7.67 0.87 2.26
C CYS A 203 -8.98 0.10 2.49
N GLU A 204 -8.89 -1.20 2.79
CA GLU A 204 -10.09 -2.03 2.97
C GLU A 204 -10.95 -1.66 4.19
N HIS A 205 -10.35 -1.00 5.19
CA HIS A 205 -11.06 -0.61 6.41
C HIS A 205 -12.00 0.59 6.21
N HIS A 206 -11.65 1.49 5.29
CA HIS A 206 -12.32 2.78 5.16
C HIS A 206 -12.76 3.09 3.72
N LEU A 207 -12.36 2.28 2.75
CA LEU A 207 -12.56 2.51 1.32
C LEU A 207 -12.00 3.87 0.87
N VAL A 208 -10.89 4.26 1.47
CA VAL A 208 -10.18 5.53 1.24
C VAL A 208 -8.79 5.23 0.66
N PRO A 209 -8.29 6.00 -0.32
CA PRO A 209 -7.01 5.70 -0.95
C PRO A 209 -5.81 5.74 0.00
N PHE A 210 -4.81 4.92 -0.30
CA PHE A 210 -3.43 5.12 0.11
C PHE A 210 -2.53 5.06 -1.13
N THR A 211 -1.53 5.93 -1.17
CA THR A 211 -0.70 6.15 -2.36
C THR A 211 0.76 6.24 -1.96
N GLY A 212 1.64 5.73 -2.81
CA GLY A 212 3.05 5.71 -2.48
C GLY A 212 3.90 5.10 -3.58
N LYS A 213 5.08 4.63 -3.18
CA LYS A 213 6.05 4.01 -4.08
C LYS A 213 6.37 2.61 -3.64
N MET A 214 6.55 1.73 -4.60
CA MET A 214 7.04 0.38 -4.43
C MET A 214 8.38 0.21 -5.14
N HIS A 215 9.29 -0.48 -4.48
CA HIS A 215 10.60 -0.84 -4.98
C HIS A 215 10.69 -2.35 -4.98
N ILE A 216 10.99 -2.92 -6.14
CA ILE A 216 11.01 -4.37 -6.35
C ILE A 216 12.41 -4.75 -6.81
N ALA A 217 12.99 -5.75 -6.15
CA ALA A 217 14.24 -6.36 -6.54
C ALA A 217 14.11 -7.88 -6.61
N TYR A 218 14.86 -8.51 -7.50
CA TYR A 218 15.03 -9.96 -7.52
C TYR A 218 16.43 -10.33 -7.99
N ILE A 219 16.89 -11.52 -7.59
CA ILE A 219 18.15 -12.09 -8.09
C ILE A 219 17.77 -13.28 -8.98
N PRO A 220 17.93 -13.19 -10.30
CA PRO A 220 17.51 -14.23 -11.22
C PRO A 220 18.20 -15.58 -10.95
N LYS A 221 17.55 -16.65 -11.40
CA LYS A 221 18.17 -17.97 -11.56
C LYS A 221 18.16 -18.31 -13.06
N ASN A 222 19.01 -17.63 -13.82
CA ASN A 222 19.08 -17.66 -15.30
C ASN A 222 17.88 -17.08 -16.06
N GLN A 223 16.73 -16.86 -15.41
CA GLN A 223 15.51 -16.30 -16.02
C GLN A 223 15.24 -14.87 -15.56
N VAL A 224 15.11 -13.95 -16.51
CA VAL A 224 14.74 -12.55 -16.28
C VAL A 224 13.32 -12.28 -16.80
N ILE A 225 12.61 -11.35 -16.16
CA ILE A 225 11.29 -10.90 -16.59
C ILE A 225 11.40 -9.58 -17.36
N GLY A 226 10.55 -9.38 -18.36
CA GLY A 226 10.38 -8.06 -18.98
C GLY A 226 10.07 -7.00 -17.92
N LEU A 227 10.87 -5.94 -17.84
CA LEU A 227 10.83 -4.97 -16.73
C LEU A 227 9.43 -4.37 -16.51
N SER A 228 8.69 -4.14 -17.59
CA SER A 228 7.32 -3.60 -17.53
C SER A 228 6.31 -4.51 -16.81
N LYS A 229 6.64 -5.78 -16.58
CA LYS A 229 5.76 -6.73 -15.89
C LYS A 229 5.75 -6.54 -14.38
N LEU A 230 6.85 -6.10 -13.78
CA LEU A 230 6.91 -5.88 -12.33
C LEU A 230 5.93 -4.77 -11.87
N PRO A 231 5.88 -3.58 -12.51
CA PRO A 231 4.83 -2.60 -12.23
C PRO A 231 3.42 -3.12 -12.48
N ARG A 232 3.19 -3.92 -13.53
CA ARG A 232 1.86 -4.47 -13.83
C ARG A 232 1.38 -5.47 -12.78
N ILE A 233 2.29 -6.30 -12.25
CA ILE A 233 1.99 -7.21 -11.13
C ILE A 233 1.65 -6.39 -9.88
N ALA A 234 2.45 -5.36 -9.57
CA ALA A 234 2.16 -4.47 -8.45
C ALA A 234 0.81 -3.75 -8.60
N GLU A 235 0.51 -3.26 -9.82
CA GLU A 235 -0.77 -2.63 -10.12
C GLU A 235 -1.93 -3.61 -9.91
N MET A 236 -1.82 -4.85 -10.40
CA MET A 236 -2.84 -5.89 -10.24
C MET A 236 -3.25 -6.09 -8.78
N PHE A 237 -2.29 -6.17 -7.86
CA PHE A 237 -2.60 -6.33 -6.43
C PHE A 237 -3.07 -5.02 -5.79
N SER A 238 -2.58 -3.87 -6.25
CA SER A 238 -2.98 -2.55 -5.71
C SER A 238 -4.40 -2.13 -6.12
N ARG A 239 -4.91 -2.60 -7.26
CA ARG A 239 -6.27 -2.32 -7.74
C ARG A 239 -7.29 -3.23 -7.07
N ARG A 240 -7.26 -3.25 -5.73
CA ARG A 240 -8.08 -4.05 -4.82
C ARG A 240 -8.30 -3.27 -3.52
N PHE A 241 -9.22 -3.74 -2.68
CA PHE A 241 -9.21 -3.36 -1.28
C PHE A 241 -8.06 -4.09 -0.57
N GLN A 242 -7.22 -3.32 0.12
CA GLN A 242 -5.94 -3.78 0.62
C GLN A 242 -5.60 -3.27 2.02
N ILE A 243 -4.64 -3.98 2.60
CA ILE A 243 -3.78 -3.56 3.69
C ILE A 243 -2.34 -3.53 3.13
N GLN A 244 -1.53 -2.53 3.47
CA GLN A 244 -0.21 -2.32 2.85
C GLN A 244 0.72 -3.52 3.05
N GLU A 245 0.70 -4.13 4.23
CA GLU A 245 1.45 -5.33 4.58
C GLU A 245 1.08 -6.51 3.68
N ARG A 246 -0.21 -6.68 3.39
CA ARG A 246 -0.70 -7.73 2.49
C ARG A 246 -0.27 -7.46 1.06
N LEU A 247 -0.48 -6.25 0.56
CA LEU A 247 -0.08 -5.84 -0.78
C LEU A 247 1.42 -6.09 -1.03
N THR A 248 2.28 -5.67 -0.10
CA THR A 248 3.73 -5.87 -0.18
C THR A 248 4.10 -7.34 -0.26
N LYS A 249 3.45 -8.18 0.56
CA LYS A 249 3.66 -9.63 0.57
C LYS A 249 3.17 -10.29 -0.71
N GLU A 250 1.97 -9.96 -1.17
CA GLU A 250 1.37 -10.57 -2.37
C GLU A 250 2.23 -10.34 -3.61
N VAL A 251 2.78 -9.13 -3.79
CA VAL A 251 3.70 -8.82 -4.90
C VAL A 251 4.97 -9.66 -4.81
N ALA A 252 5.61 -9.72 -3.63
CA ALA A 252 6.85 -10.48 -3.45
C ALA A 252 6.67 -11.98 -3.75
N TYR A 253 5.59 -12.57 -3.22
CA TYR A 253 5.28 -13.99 -3.42
C TYR A 253 4.88 -14.29 -4.87
N ALA A 254 4.09 -13.43 -5.52
CA ALA A 254 3.74 -13.62 -6.93
C ALA A 254 5.00 -13.65 -7.82
N ILE A 255 5.94 -12.72 -7.62
CA ILE A 255 7.22 -12.70 -8.36
C ILE A 255 8.02 -13.98 -8.08
N MET A 256 8.07 -14.41 -6.81
CA MET A 256 8.75 -15.64 -6.40
C MET A 256 8.15 -16.88 -7.08
N GLU A 257 6.82 -16.97 -7.18
CA GLU A 257 6.11 -18.08 -7.80
C GLU A 257 6.29 -18.12 -9.33
N ILE A 258 6.25 -16.97 -9.99
CA ILE A 258 6.38 -16.84 -11.46
C ILE A 258 7.81 -17.12 -11.91
N LEU A 259 8.80 -16.44 -11.33
CA LEU A 259 10.18 -16.45 -11.83
C LEU A 259 11.05 -17.49 -11.16
N LYS A 260 10.64 -18.01 -9.99
CA LYS A 260 11.46 -18.89 -9.13
C LYS A 260 12.91 -18.40 -9.00
N PRO A 261 13.11 -17.10 -8.69
CA PRO A 261 14.45 -16.51 -8.62
C PRO A 261 15.18 -17.01 -7.38
N GLN A 262 16.47 -16.67 -7.26
CA GLN A 262 17.24 -16.96 -6.04
C GLN A 262 16.66 -16.22 -4.82
N GLY A 263 16.08 -15.04 -5.03
CA GLY A 263 15.36 -14.27 -4.02
C GLY A 263 14.61 -13.08 -4.60
N VAL A 264 13.68 -12.55 -3.82
CA VAL A 264 12.89 -11.36 -4.12
C VAL A 264 12.89 -10.44 -2.90
N ALA A 265 12.95 -9.13 -3.12
CA ALA A 265 12.69 -8.13 -2.10
C ALA A 265 11.72 -7.08 -2.62
N VAL A 266 10.71 -6.74 -1.82
CA VAL A 266 9.76 -5.67 -2.11
C VAL A 266 9.72 -4.75 -0.91
N VAL A 267 9.84 -3.45 -1.16
CA VAL A 267 9.60 -2.41 -0.16
C VAL A 267 8.55 -1.46 -0.69
N MET A 268 7.61 -1.06 0.16
CA MET A 268 6.61 -0.08 -0.15
C MET A 268 6.62 1.01 0.92
N GLU A 269 6.70 2.26 0.49
CA GLU A 269 6.44 3.43 1.32
C GLU A 269 5.16 4.09 0.84
N SER A 270 4.21 4.38 1.74
CA SER A 270 2.98 5.06 1.32
C SER A 270 2.38 5.98 2.40
N SER A 271 1.59 6.94 1.92
CA SER A 271 0.74 7.80 2.73
C SER A 271 -0.70 7.32 2.66
N HIS A 272 -1.37 7.27 3.81
CA HIS A 272 -2.72 6.75 3.94
C HIS A 272 -3.70 7.90 4.18
N LEU A 273 -4.64 8.14 3.25
CA LEU A 273 -5.59 9.24 3.43
C LEU A 273 -6.51 9.02 4.65
N CYS A 274 -6.73 7.78 5.07
CA CYS A 274 -7.44 7.49 6.32
C CYS A 274 -6.72 8.05 7.58
N MET A 275 -5.41 8.33 7.51
CA MET A 275 -4.63 8.99 8.56
C MET A 275 -4.40 10.49 8.31
N VAL A 276 -4.46 10.93 7.04
CA VAL A 276 -4.14 12.31 6.64
C VAL A 276 -5.37 13.21 6.70
N MET A 277 -6.47 12.84 6.04
CA MET A 277 -7.66 13.71 5.91
C MET A 277 -8.72 13.48 6.99
N ARG A 278 -8.59 12.41 7.79
CA ARG A 278 -9.49 12.09 8.91
C ARG A 278 -8.73 11.44 10.07
N GLY A 279 -9.44 11.16 11.16
CA GLY A 279 -8.88 10.45 12.31
C GLY A 279 -7.75 11.24 12.98
N VAL A 280 -6.53 10.71 12.93
CA VAL A 280 -5.35 11.29 13.59
C VAL A 280 -4.74 12.50 12.86
N GLN A 281 -5.12 12.73 11.61
CA GLN A 281 -4.75 13.90 10.78
C GLN A 281 -3.24 14.20 10.75
N LYS A 282 -2.41 13.19 10.46
CA LYS A 282 -0.94 13.34 10.36
C LYS A 282 -0.52 13.38 8.90
N THR A 283 -0.35 14.60 8.39
CA THR A 283 -0.03 14.88 6.97
C THR A 283 1.35 14.40 6.53
N THR A 284 2.30 14.34 7.46
CA THR A 284 3.70 13.95 7.18
C THR A 284 3.99 12.48 7.48
N ALA A 285 3.03 11.74 8.03
CA ALA A 285 3.25 10.34 8.37
C ALA A 285 3.31 9.47 7.10
N SER A 286 4.40 8.72 6.93
CA SER A 286 4.52 7.66 5.94
C SER A 286 4.65 6.30 6.64
N THR A 287 4.18 5.25 5.96
CA THR A 287 4.28 3.86 6.42
C THR A 287 5.17 3.10 5.46
N ILE A 288 6.22 2.45 5.99
CA ILE A 288 7.13 1.60 5.23
C ILE A 288 6.88 0.15 5.60
N THR A 289 6.68 -0.70 4.59
CA THR A 289 6.54 -2.15 4.72
C THR A 289 7.52 -2.84 3.78
N SER A 290 8.04 -3.99 4.19
CA SER A 290 8.96 -4.78 3.37
C SER A 290 8.66 -6.26 3.43
N CYS A 291 8.86 -6.97 2.32
CA CYS A 291 8.85 -8.43 2.26
C CYS A 291 10.11 -8.90 1.52
N VAL A 292 10.93 -9.71 2.19
CA VAL A 292 12.14 -10.31 1.63
C VAL A 292 12.00 -11.83 1.61
N LEU A 293 12.43 -12.46 0.53
CA LEU A 293 12.33 -13.90 0.28
C LEU A 293 13.65 -14.43 -0.30
N GLY A 294 13.98 -15.68 0.00
CA GLY A 294 15.11 -16.38 -0.61
C GLY A 294 16.46 -15.74 -0.26
N ALA A 295 17.27 -15.41 -1.27
CA ALA A 295 18.61 -14.83 -1.08
C ALA A 295 18.60 -13.55 -0.22
N PHE A 296 17.59 -12.69 -0.35
CA PHE A 296 17.47 -11.45 0.45
C PHE A 296 17.15 -11.72 1.93
N GLU A 297 16.44 -12.80 2.22
CA GLU A 297 16.16 -13.21 3.60
C GLU A 297 17.41 -13.84 4.25
N LYS A 298 18.12 -14.68 3.48
CA LYS A 298 19.27 -15.46 3.97
C LYS A 298 20.58 -14.66 4.05
N LYS A 299 20.78 -13.66 3.19
CA LYS A 299 22.04 -12.91 3.06
C LYS A 299 21.82 -11.44 3.41
N GLU A 300 22.24 -11.05 4.61
CA GLU A 300 22.12 -9.67 5.08
C GLU A 300 22.83 -8.67 4.17
N LYS A 301 24.03 -8.97 3.67
CA LYS A 301 24.76 -8.08 2.75
C LYS A 301 23.94 -7.74 1.50
N THR A 302 23.29 -8.73 0.90
CA THR A 302 22.41 -8.57 -0.26
C THR A 302 21.18 -7.73 0.07
N ARG A 303 20.59 -7.91 1.26
CA ARG A 303 19.48 -7.08 1.71
C ARG A 303 19.89 -5.62 1.91
N ASN A 304 21.04 -5.39 2.54
CA ASN A 304 21.53 -4.04 2.81
C ASN A 304 21.95 -3.31 1.52
N GLU A 305 22.52 -4.03 0.55
CA GLU A 305 22.77 -3.53 -0.80
C GLU A 305 21.48 -3.00 -1.45
N PHE A 306 20.41 -3.81 -1.44
CA PHE A 306 19.11 -3.39 -1.97
C PHE A 306 18.54 -2.16 -1.25
N LEU A 307 18.50 -2.17 0.09
CA LEU A 307 17.97 -1.04 0.88
C LEU A 307 18.76 0.25 0.58
N SER A 308 20.08 0.16 0.47
CA SER A 308 20.94 1.27 0.08
C SER A 308 20.61 1.81 -1.32
N LEU A 309 20.45 0.94 -2.32
CA LEU A 309 20.16 1.32 -3.71
C LEU A 309 18.79 1.98 -3.91
N VAL A 310 17.82 1.67 -3.03
CA VAL A 310 16.50 2.31 -3.02
C VAL A 310 16.43 3.54 -2.12
N GLY A 311 17.55 3.96 -1.52
CA GLY A 311 17.64 5.18 -0.72
C GLY A 311 17.14 5.04 0.72
N LEU A 312 16.91 3.81 1.19
CA LEU A 312 16.57 3.53 2.57
C LEU A 312 17.87 3.26 3.34
N LYS A 313 18.35 4.29 4.06
CA LYS A 313 19.55 4.16 4.89
C LYS A 313 19.25 3.22 6.07
N THR A 314 19.88 2.05 6.07
CA THR A 314 20.08 1.19 7.25
C THR A 314 21.11 1.76 8.20
#